data_AF-A0A925S0R8-F1
#
_entry.id   AF-A0A925S0R8-F1
#
_cell.length_a   1.000
_cell.length_b   1.000
_cell.length_c   1.000
_cell.angle_alpha   90.00
_cell.angle_beta   90.00
_cell.angle_gamma   90.00
#
_symmetry.space_group_name_H-M   'P 1'
#
loop_
_entity.id
_entity.type
_entity.pdbx_description
1 polymer ?
#
loop_
_entity_poly.entity_id
_entity_poly.type
_entity_poly.pdbx_seq_one_letter_code
_entity_poly.pdbx_strand_id
1 'polypeptide(L)'
;PGSSWLALALGQAEARAGRHAAADARFEALIDRMPNNRAVALTYAQVLGERNNRAAGVRAVAVLRPLLGSAADDPLFQTSFARASEIAGDPVRAGEAYAEAAYLNGRPEQALVQLNTLKKRPDLDYYARTRIDARIAAITPKVLELRRQGIRDEDLRRR
;
A
#
# COMPACT_ATOMS: atom_id res chain seq x y z
N PRO A 1 30.55 -10.89 -8.04
CA PRO A 1 29.57 -9.84 -7.67
C PRO A 1 28.54 -9.64 -8.80
N GLY A 2 27.39 -10.30 -8.71
CA GLY A 2 26.28 -10.12 -9.65
C GLY A 2 25.49 -8.87 -9.27
N SER A 3 25.22 -8.00 -10.24
CA SER A 3 24.45 -6.77 -10.02
C SER A 3 23.07 -7.09 -9.43
N SER A 4 22.73 -6.52 -8.27
CA SER A 4 21.42 -6.71 -7.62
C SER A 4 20.25 -6.36 -8.52
N TRP A 5 20.45 -5.44 -9.48
CA TRP A 5 19.47 -5.11 -10.52
C TRP A 5 19.24 -6.26 -11.51
N LEU A 6 20.27 -7.01 -11.88
CA LEU A 6 20.12 -8.21 -12.72
C LEU A 6 19.38 -9.31 -11.97
N ALA A 7 19.66 -9.49 -10.69
CA ALA A 7 18.91 -10.43 -9.86
C ALA A 7 17.44 -9.98 -9.71
N LEU A 8 17.18 -8.69 -9.55
CA LEU A 8 15.80 -8.17 -9.49
C LEU A 8 15.03 -8.45 -10.79
N ALA A 9 15.64 -8.10 -11.94
CA ALA A 9 15.03 -8.31 -13.26
C ALA A 9 14.81 -9.80 -13.57
N LEU A 10 15.75 -10.66 -13.20
CA LEU A 10 15.63 -12.11 -13.38
C LEU A 10 14.50 -12.69 -12.52
N GLY A 11 14.37 -12.25 -11.26
CA GLY A 11 13.26 -12.67 -10.38
C GLY A 11 11.89 -12.28 -10.95
N GLN A 12 11.76 -11.08 -11.52
CA GLN A 12 10.54 -10.66 -12.22
C GLN A 12 10.25 -11.53 -13.46
N ALA A 13 11.28 -11.85 -14.26
CA ALA A 13 11.13 -12.69 -15.45
C ALA A 13 10.72 -14.12 -15.07
N GLU A 14 11.31 -14.69 -14.03
CA GLU A 14 10.95 -16.01 -13.48
C GLU A 14 9.49 -16.02 -13.02
N ALA A 15 9.04 -14.98 -12.31
CA ALA A 15 7.66 -14.86 -11.87
C ALA A 15 6.67 -14.83 -13.05
N ARG A 16 6.94 -14.00 -14.07
CA ARG A 16 6.10 -13.91 -15.28
C ARG A 16 6.10 -15.19 -16.11
N ALA A 17 7.17 -15.98 -16.05
CA ALA A 17 7.26 -17.29 -16.68
C ALA A 17 6.59 -18.41 -15.85
N GLY A 18 5.88 -18.08 -14.76
CA GLY A 18 5.23 -19.05 -13.86
C GLY A 18 6.19 -19.81 -12.95
N ARG A 19 7.49 -19.48 -12.94
CA ARG A 19 8.51 -20.11 -12.10
C ARG A 19 8.53 -19.49 -10.70
N HIS A 20 7.38 -19.52 -10.03
CA HIS A 20 7.15 -18.81 -8.77
C HIS A 20 8.15 -19.18 -7.66
N ALA A 21 8.48 -20.47 -7.50
CA ALA A 21 9.43 -20.91 -6.48
C ALA A 21 10.86 -20.37 -6.71
N ALA A 22 11.31 -20.32 -7.98
CA ALA A 22 12.61 -19.77 -8.33
C ALA A 22 12.65 -18.25 -8.12
N ALA A 23 11.59 -17.56 -8.53
CA ALA A 23 11.43 -16.13 -8.29
C ALA A 23 11.47 -15.81 -6.79
N ASP A 24 10.71 -16.55 -5.97
CA ASP A 24 10.68 -16.36 -4.51
C ASP A 24 12.07 -16.55 -3.92
N ALA A 25 12.74 -17.68 -4.18
CA ALA A 25 14.09 -17.92 -3.66
C ALA A 25 15.06 -16.78 -4.00
N ARG A 26 14.94 -16.20 -5.20
CA ARG A 26 15.76 -15.06 -5.63
C ARG A 26 15.39 -13.76 -4.92
N PHE A 27 14.10 -13.46 -4.77
CA PHE A 27 13.67 -12.28 -4.03
C PHE A 27 13.98 -12.37 -2.53
N GLU A 28 13.83 -13.56 -1.93
CA GLU A 28 14.20 -13.82 -0.54
C GLU A 28 15.69 -13.54 -0.31
N ALA A 29 16.56 -14.06 -1.18
CA ALA A 29 17.99 -13.78 -1.10
C ALA A 29 18.34 -12.29 -1.29
N LEU A 30 17.51 -11.51 -2.01
CA LEU A 30 17.67 -10.07 -2.14
C LEU A 30 17.20 -9.34 -0.88
N ILE A 31 16.08 -9.74 -0.29
CA ILE A 31 15.55 -9.18 0.95
C ILE A 31 16.52 -9.44 2.12
N ASP A 32 17.11 -10.62 2.21
CA ASP A 32 18.09 -10.95 3.26
C ASP A 32 19.33 -10.05 3.20
N ARG A 33 19.77 -9.69 1.99
CA ARG A 33 20.94 -8.81 1.79
C ARG A 33 20.59 -7.33 1.89
N MET A 34 19.37 -6.96 1.54
CA MET A 34 18.95 -5.57 1.35
C MET A 34 17.53 -5.32 1.90
N PRO A 35 17.30 -5.53 3.22
CA PRO A 35 15.96 -5.57 3.80
C PRO A 35 15.19 -4.24 3.71
N ASN A 36 15.89 -3.12 3.55
CA ASN A 36 15.31 -1.77 3.43
C ASN A 36 15.35 -1.24 1.99
N ASN A 37 15.72 -2.05 0.99
CA ASN A 37 15.77 -1.59 -0.38
C ASN A 37 14.36 -1.51 -0.99
N ARG A 38 13.90 -0.28 -1.21
CA ARG A 38 12.58 0.02 -1.75
C ARG A 38 12.28 -0.69 -3.07
N ALA A 39 13.22 -0.72 -4.01
CA ALA A 39 13.01 -1.35 -5.31
C ALA A 39 12.80 -2.86 -5.19
N VAL A 40 13.57 -3.53 -4.33
CA VAL A 40 13.43 -4.97 -4.06
C VAL A 40 12.09 -5.27 -3.42
N ALA A 41 11.76 -4.58 -2.32
CA ALA A 41 10.54 -4.85 -1.55
C ALA A 41 9.25 -4.54 -2.35
N LEU A 42 9.18 -3.41 -3.06
CA LEU A 42 8.02 -3.07 -3.89
C LEU A 42 7.84 -4.06 -5.05
N THR A 43 8.93 -4.41 -5.73
CA THR A 43 8.88 -5.38 -6.83
C THR A 43 8.41 -6.75 -6.34
N TYR A 44 8.94 -7.22 -5.23
CA TYR A 44 8.56 -8.53 -4.71
C TYR A 44 7.11 -8.54 -4.22
N ALA A 45 6.67 -7.48 -3.53
CA ALA A 45 5.27 -7.33 -3.13
C ALA A 45 4.32 -7.32 -4.33
N GLN A 46 4.70 -6.69 -5.44
CA GLN A 46 3.93 -6.75 -6.69
C GLN A 46 3.84 -8.18 -7.23
N VAL A 47 4.96 -8.88 -7.35
CA VAL A 47 5.02 -10.29 -7.81
C VAL A 47 4.18 -11.21 -6.93
N LEU A 48 4.20 -11.02 -5.61
CA LEU A 48 3.35 -11.75 -4.67
C LEU A 48 1.87 -11.40 -4.86
N GLY A 49 1.56 -10.12 -5.08
CA GLY A 49 0.20 -9.63 -5.30
C GLY A 49 -0.48 -10.19 -6.56
N GLU A 50 0.29 -10.46 -7.61
CA GLU A 50 -0.21 -11.11 -8.84
C GLU A 50 -0.82 -12.50 -8.58
N ARG A 51 -0.41 -13.18 -7.50
CA ARG A 51 -0.93 -14.51 -7.13
C ARG A 51 -2.29 -14.46 -6.45
N ASN A 52 -2.72 -13.29 -5.99
CA ASN A 52 -4.04 -12.99 -5.41
C ASN A 52 -4.55 -14.06 -4.41
N ASN A 53 -3.67 -14.56 -3.53
CA ASN A 53 -4.03 -15.49 -2.47
C ASN A 53 -3.47 -15.01 -1.13
N ARG A 54 -4.13 -15.45 -0.04
CA ARG A 54 -3.86 -14.94 1.31
C ARG A 54 -2.39 -15.11 1.75
N ALA A 55 -1.78 -16.25 1.46
CA ALA A 55 -0.39 -16.51 1.85
C ALA A 55 0.59 -15.52 1.17
N ALA A 56 0.38 -15.27 -0.12
CA ALA A 56 1.18 -14.29 -0.86
C ALA A 56 0.93 -12.85 -0.34
N GLY A 57 -0.31 -12.49 -0.01
CA GLY A 57 -0.63 -11.20 0.61
C GLY A 57 0.07 -11.00 1.95
N VAL A 58 0.03 -11.99 2.85
CA VAL A 58 0.73 -11.95 4.14
C VAL A 58 2.24 -11.76 3.94
N ARG A 59 2.84 -12.48 2.97
CA ARG A 59 4.26 -12.29 2.65
C ARG A 59 4.54 -10.91 2.09
N ALA A 60 3.69 -10.40 1.20
CA ALA A 60 3.82 -9.06 0.62
C ALA A 60 3.81 -7.96 1.68
N VAL A 61 2.89 -8.04 2.66
CA VAL A 61 2.89 -7.13 3.82
C VAL A 61 4.18 -7.24 4.61
N ALA A 62 4.67 -8.46 4.85
CA ALA A 62 5.89 -8.68 5.62
C ALA A 62 7.14 -8.07 4.97
N VAL A 63 7.27 -8.12 3.64
CA VAL A 63 8.41 -7.54 2.91
C VAL A 63 8.32 -6.03 2.78
N LEU A 64 7.12 -5.45 2.83
CA LEU A 64 6.91 -4.00 2.81
C LEU A 64 7.09 -3.35 4.18
N ARG A 65 6.86 -4.08 5.28
CA ARG A 65 6.88 -3.55 6.65
C ARG A 65 8.16 -2.78 7.03
N PRO A 66 9.39 -3.18 6.63
CA PRO A 66 10.59 -2.41 6.94
C PRO A 66 10.60 -0.99 6.33
N LEU A 67 9.86 -0.77 5.25
CA LEU A 67 9.78 0.54 4.59
C LEU A 67 8.79 1.52 5.24
N LEU A 68 7.96 1.06 6.19
CA LEU A 68 6.93 1.92 6.81
C LEU A 68 7.52 3.21 7.42
N GLY A 69 8.74 3.16 7.95
CA GLY A 69 9.39 4.33 8.54
C GLY A 69 9.94 5.35 7.53
N SER A 70 10.22 4.94 6.29
CA SER A 70 10.91 5.78 5.29
C SER A 70 10.07 6.07 4.05
N ALA A 71 9.01 5.30 3.79
CA ALA A 71 8.17 5.41 2.60
C ALA A 71 6.69 5.68 2.92
N ALA A 72 6.35 6.07 4.15
CA ALA A 72 4.97 6.38 4.53
C ALA A 72 4.35 7.50 3.66
N ASP A 73 5.14 8.50 3.25
CA ASP A 73 4.69 9.61 2.41
C ASP A 73 4.81 9.33 0.90
N ASP A 74 5.04 8.07 0.51
CA ASP A 74 5.14 7.65 -0.89
C ASP A 74 3.82 7.00 -1.37
N PRO A 75 3.12 7.59 -2.36
CA PRO A 75 1.84 7.07 -2.85
C PRO A 75 1.96 5.67 -3.47
N LEU A 76 3.10 5.33 -4.09
CA LEU A 76 3.31 4.01 -4.67
C LEU A 76 3.45 2.95 -3.58
N PHE A 77 4.18 3.26 -2.51
CA PHE A 77 4.27 2.40 -1.34
C PHE A 77 2.91 2.20 -0.69
N GLN A 78 2.15 3.28 -0.45
CA GLN A 78 0.81 3.18 0.15
C GLN A 78 -0.13 2.32 -0.69
N THR A 79 -0.12 2.49 -2.01
CA THR A 79 -0.94 1.66 -2.92
C THR A 79 -0.53 0.19 -2.87
N SER A 80 0.77 -0.10 -2.86
CA SER A 80 1.31 -1.46 -2.81
C SER A 80 0.98 -2.13 -1.47
N PHE A 81 1.12 -1.40 -0.37
CA PHE A 81 0.78 -1.86 0.97
C PHE A 81 -0.72 -2.12 1.11
N ALA A 82 -1.55 -1.21 0.59
CA ALA A 82 -3.01 -1.37 0.60
C ALA A 82 -3.44 -2.65 -0.12
N ARG A 83 -2.91 -2.88 -1.33
CA ARG A 83 -3.18 -4.08 -2.11
C ARG A 83 -2.70 -5.35 -1.42
N ALA A 84 -1.50 -5.32 -0.82
CA ALA A 84 -0.97 -6.45 -0.07
C ALA A 84 -1.85 -6.80 1.15
N SER A 85 -2.27 -5.79 1.93
CA SER A 85 -3.18 -5.96 3.08
C SER A 85 -4.55 -6.49 2.66
N GLU A 86 -5.10 -6.01 1.54
CA GLU A 86 -6.36 -6.51 0.98
C GLU A 86 -6.28 -8.01 0.68
N ILE A 87 -5.23 -8.42 -0.04
CA ILE A 87 -4.99 -9.83 -0.37
C ILE A 87 -4.73 -10.67 0.91
N ALA A 88 -4.06 -10.10 1.91
CA ALA A 88 -3.81 -10.75 3.20
C ALA A 88 -5.09 -10.95 4.04
N GLY A 89 -6.20 -10.31 3.66
CA GLY A 89 -7.46 -10.35 4.39
C GLY A 89 -7.53 -9.34 5.54
N ASP A 90 -6.80 -8.22 5.43
CA ASP A 90 -6.85 -7.08 6.37
C ASP A 90 -7.46 -5.85 5.66
N PRO A 91 -8.80 -5.79 5.52
CA PRO A 91 -9.47 -4.72 4.81
C PRO A 91 -9.38 -3.36 5.53
N VAL A 92 -9.14 -3.36 6.85
CA VAL A 92 -8.97 -2.14 7.62
C VAL A 92 -7.63 -1.50 7.27
N ARG A 93 -6.53 -2.27 7.29
CA ARG A 93 -5.23 -1.74 6.85
C ARG A 93 -5.20 -1.40 5.37
N ALA A 94 -5.87 -2.19 4.53
CA ALA A 94 -6.02 -1.84 3.13
C ALA A 94 -6.70 -0.48 2.95
N GLY A 95 -7.81 -0.24 3.65
CA GLY A 95 -8.56 1.01 3.57
C GLY A 95 -7.77 2.23 4.09
N GLU A 96 -7.04 2.09 5.21
CA GLU A 96 -6.17 3.16 5.73
C GLU A 96 -5.11 3.55 4.67
N ALA A 97 -4.44 2.57 4.07
CA ALA A 97 -3.38 2.80 3.09
C ALA A 97 -3.90 3.31 1.73
N TYR A 98 -5.07 2.84 1.26
CA TYR A 98 -5.71 3.40 0.06
C TYR A 98 -6.12 4.86 0.26
N ALA A 99 -6.64 5.22 1.43
CA ALA A 99 -6.98 6.60 1.74
C ALA A 99 -5.74 7.48 1.80
N GLU A 100 -4.65 6.97 2.37
CA GLU A 100 -3.37 7.68 2.38
C GLU A 100 -2.81 7.88 0.97
N ALA A 101 -2.86 6.84 0.13
CA ALA A 101 -2.48 6.96 -1.28
C ALA A 101 -3.32 8.01 -2.03
N ALA A 102 -4.63 8.07 -1.79
CA ALA A 102 -5.50 9.10 -2.37
C ALA A 102 -5.08 10.51 -1.92
N TYR A 103 -4.81 10.70 -0.62
CA TYR A 103 -4.34 11.98 -0.08
C TYR A 103 -3.03 12.43 -0.73
N LEU A 104 -2.04 11.54 -0.78
CA LEU A 104 -0.71 11.82 -1.36
C LEU A 104 -0.78 12.11 -2.86
N ASN A 105 -1.77 11.57 -3.58
CA ASN A 105 -2.04 11.88 -4.98
C ASN A 105 -2.89 13.16 -5.18
N GLY A 106 -3.03 14.00 -4.16
CA GLY A 106 -3.75 15.28 -4.26
C GLY A 106 -5.27 15.14 -4.23
N ARG A 107 -5.79 14.03 -3.72
CA ARG A 107 -7.24 13.77 -3.59
C ARG A 107 -7.70 13.70 -2.13
N PRO A 108 -7.54 14.78 -1.36
CA PRO A 108 -7.84 14.77 0.07
C PRO A 108 -9.35 14.58 0.36
N GLU A 109 -10.23 15.01 -0.55
CA GLU A 109 -11.67 14.81 -0.39
C GLU A 109 -12.04 13.32 -0.53
N GLN A 110 -11.46 12.62 -1.52
CA GLN A 110 -11.63 11.19 -1.67
C GLN A 110 -11.07 10.42 -0.47
N ALA A 111 -9.87 10.78 0.00
CA ALA A 111 -9.28 10.20 1.20
C ALA A 111 -10.21 10.34 2.42
N LEU A 112 -10.80 11.53 2.61
CA LEU A 112 -11.73 11.80 3.70
C LEU A 112 -13.00 10.94 3.60
N VAL A 113 -13.55 10.73 2.41
CA VAL A 113 -14.71 9.85 2.18
C VAL A 113 -14.35 8.39 2.51
N GLN A 114 -13.18 7.92 2.08
CA GLN A 114 -12.72 6.56 2.35
C GLN A 114 -12.54 6.32 3.86
N LEU A 115 -11.88 7.24 4.57
CA LEU A 115 -11.68 7.15 6.01
C LEU A 115 -13.00 7.20 6.80
N ASN A 116 -13.94 8.06 6.41
CA ASN A 116 -15.27 8.12 7.04
C ASN A 116 -16.09 6.85 6.79
N THR A 117 -15.94 6.24 5.62
CA THR A 117 -16.54 4.92 5.34
C THR A 117 -15.91 3.85 6.22
N LEU A 118 -14.57 3.85 6.34
CA LEU A 118 -13.83 2.89 7.15
C LEU A 118 -14.18 3.00 8.64
N LYS A 119 -14.35 4.21 9.16
CA LYS A 119 -14.76 4.49 10.56
C LYS A 119 -16.08 3.83 10.97
N LYS A 120 -17.00 3.63 10.00
CA LYS A 120 -18.33 3.05 10.22
C LYS A 120 -18.33 1.52 10.29
N ARG A 121 -17.20 0.87 10.01
CA ARG A 121 -17.10 -0.58 10.02
C ARG A 121 -17.30 -1.17 11.43
N PRO A 122 -18.04 -2.29 11.56
CA PRO A 122 -18.29 -2.93 12.84
C PRO A 122 -17.08 -3.71 13.37
N ASP A 123 -16.18 -4.16 12.50
CA ASP A 123 -14.97 -4.93 12.81
C ASP A 123 -13.76 -4.04 13.16
N LEU A 124 -13.99 -2.74 13.38
CA LEU A 124 -12.92 -1.79 13.65
C LEU A 124 -12.49 -1.80 15.12
N ASP A 125 -11.24 -2.21 15.37
CA ASP A 125 -10.65 -2.17 16.71
C ASP A 125 -10.40 -0.73 17.22
N TYR A 126 -10.17 -0.59 18.52
CA TYR A 126 -9.97 0.70 19.18
C TYR A 126 -8.77 1.48 18.62
N TYR A 127 -7.65 0.81 18.35
CA TYR A 127 -6.43 1.45 17.85
C TYR A 127 -6.59 1.91 16.40
N ALA A 128 -7.22 1.11 15.55
CA ALA A 128 -7.55 1.45 14.18
C ALA A 128 -8.52 2.63 14.13
N ARG A 129 -9.56 2.63 14.98
CA ARG A 129 -10.47 3.78 15.13
C ARG A 129 -9.71 5.05 15.49
N THR A 130 -8.80 4.98 16.46
CA THR A 130 -8.01 6.13 16.91
C THR A 130 -7.13 6.69 15.79
N ARG A 131 -6.45 5.82 15.02
CA ARG A 131 -5.64 6.26 13.86
C ARG A 131 -6.47 6.89 12.76
N ILE A 132 -7.62 6.30 12.44
CA ILE A 132 -8.54 6.83 11.41
C ILE A 132 -9.07 8.19 11.85
N ASP A 133 -9.49 8.35 13.10
CA ASP A 133 -9.98 9.61 13.66
C ASP A 133 -8.89 10.69 13.62
N ALA A 134 -7.67 10.36 14.02
CA ALA A 134 -6.53 11.27 13.93
C ALA A 134 -6.26 11.71 12.48
N ARG A 135 -6.35 10.77 11.51
CA ARG A 135 -6.12 11.09 10.11
C ARG A 135 -7.23 11.94 9.49
N ILE A 136 -8.48 11.66 9.83
CA ILE A 136 -9.64 12.50 9.47
C ILE A 136 -9.43 13.92 9.97
N ALA A 137 -9.05 14.10 11.24
CA ALA A 137 -8.79 15.41 11.82
C ALA A 137 -7.66 16.16 11.11
N ALA A 138 -6.60 15.47 10.71
CA ALA A 138 -5.47 16.06 9.99
C ALA A 138 -5.83 16.51 8.55
N ILE A 139 -6.65 15.76 7.83
CA ILE A 139 -6.98 16.04 6.41
C ILE A 139 -8.12 17.06 6.28
N THR A 140 -9.05 17.11 7.24
CA THR A 140 -10.27 17.92 7.18
C THR A 140 -10.02 19.40 6.87
N PRO A 141 -9.07 20.12 7.52
CA PRO A 141 -8.82 21.53 7.23
C PRO A 141 -8.47 21.79 5.76
N LYS A 142 -7.67 20.90 5.15
CA LYS A 142 -7.28 21.02 3.74
C LYS A 142 -8.47 20.89 2.80
N VAL A 143 -9.37 19.94 3.08
CA VAL A 143 -10.59 19.76 2.27
C VAL A 143 -11.53 20.96 2.40
N LEU A 144 -11.70 21.50 3.61
CA LEU A 144 -12.52 22.70 3.82
C LEU A 144 -11.96 23.92 3.06
N GLU A 145 -10.64 24.08 3.04
CA GLU A 145 -9.98 25.14 2.28
C GLU A 145 -10.17 24.98 0.76
N LEU A 146 -9.97 23.77 0.21
CA LEU A 146 -10.22 23.50 -1.22
C LEU A 146 -11.68 23.80 -1.60
N ARG A 147 -12.64 23.38 -0.77
CA ARG A 147 -14.06 23.68 -0.98
C ARG A 147 -14.36 25.18 -0.95
N ARG A 148 -13.71 25.95 -0.07
CA ARG A 148 -13.81 27.41 -0.02
C ARG A 148 -13.31 28.05 -1.32
N GLN A 149 -12.25 27.48 -1.90
CA GLN A 149 -11.68 27.90 -3.18
C GLN A 149 -12.49 27.41 -4.39
N GLY A 150 -13.61 26.72 -4.18
CA GLY A 150 -14.44 26.16 -5.24
C GLY A 150 -13.88 24.89 -5.89
N ILE A 151 -12.74 24.37 -5.40
CA ILE A 151 -12.10 23.16 -5.89
C ILE A 151 -12.77 21.94 -5.25
N ARG A 152 -13.26 21.01 -6.06
CA ARG A 152 -13.92 19.76 -5.62
C ARG A 152 -13.44 18.58 -6.45
N ASP A 153 -13.47 17.38 -5.88
CA ASP A 153 -13.12 16.16 -6.61
C ASP A 153 -14.27 15.76 -7.56
N GLU A 154 -14.07 15.94 -8.87
CA GLU A 154 -15.08 15.64 -9.89
C GLU A 154 -15.43 14.14 -9.98
N ASP A 155 -14.52 13.23 -9.61
CA ASP A 155 -14.82 11.79 -9.61
C ASP A 155 -15.85 11.41 -8.54
N LEU A 156 -15.92 12.17 -7.44
CA LEU A 156 -16.93 11.95 -6.40
C LEU A 156 -18.33 12.36 -6.85
N ARG A 157 -18.47 13.21 -7.86
CA ARG A 157 -19.78 13.61 -8.41
C ARG A 157 -20.36 12.61 -9.41
N ARG A 158 -19.52 11.73 -9.96
CA ARG A 158 -19.92 10.74 -10.99
C ARG A 158 -20.45 9.42 -10.41
N ARG A 159 -20.62 9.33 -9.09
CA ARG A 159 -21.09 8.14 -8.36
C ARG A 159 -22.40 8.45 -7.67
#